data_AF-A0A4S1Z963-F1
#
_entry.id   AF-A0A4S1Z963-F1
#
_cell.length_a   1.000
_cell.length_b   1.000
_cell.length_c   1.000
_cell.angle_alpha   90.00
_cell.angle_beta   90.00
_cell.angle_gamma   90.00
#
_symmetry.space_group_name_H-M   'P 1'
#
loop_
_entity.id
_entity.type
_entity.pdbx_description
1 polymer ?
#
loop_
_entity_poly.entity_id
_entity_poly.type
_entity_poly.pdbx_seq_one_letter_code
_entity_poly.pdbx_strand_id
1 'polypeptide(L)'
;MERYSRNRIYVNAEEQKKVRNTRILLGGAGIGSIIAECALRFGFENITIVDGDKVELSNLNRQNYTEGDISRILSAGTPHQFARFSDT
;
A
#
# COMPACT_ATOMS: atom_id res chain seq x y z
N MET A 1 20.92 -7.58 0.68
CA MET A 1 20.57 -6.22 1.15
C MET A 1 20.82 -5.13 0.09
N GLU A 2 20.95 -5.47 -1.19
CA GLU A 2 21.26 -4.48 -2.25
C GLU A 2 20.09 -3.50 -2.51
N ARG A 3 18.83 -4.00 -2.45
CA ARG A 3 17.59 -3.25 -2.74
C ARG A 3 17.45 -1.95 -1.93
N TYR A 4 17.82 -1.95 -0.64
CA TYR A 4 17.74 -0.78 0.26
C TYR A 4 19.09 -0.14 0.55
N SER A 5 20.13 -0.47 -0.22
CA SER A 5 21.49 0.01 0.03
C SER A 5 21.59 1.54 0.06
N ARG A 6 20.74 2.25 -0.70
CA ARG A 6 20.69 3.72 -0.74
C ARG A 6 20.02 4.34 0.50
N ASN A 7 19.19 3.60 1.22
CA ASN A 7 18.54 4.08 2.44
C ASN A 7 19.54 4.32 3.58
N ARG A 8 20.75 3.72 3.51
CA ARG A 8 21.82 3.85 4.51
C ARG A 8 22.23 5.28 4.85
N ILE A 9 21.93 6.23 3.97
CA ILE A 9 22.20 7.67 4.17
C ILE A 9 21.29 8.25 5.26
N TYR A 10 20.09 7.69 5.43
CA TYR A 10 19.06 8.18 6.33
C TYR A 10 18.75 7.22 7.49
N VAL A 11 18.88 5.91 7.27
CA VAL A 11 18.57 4.87 8.26
C VAL A 11 19.66 3.81 8.29
N ASN A 12 20.10 3.42 9.48
CA ASN A 12 21.07 2.34 9.64
C ASN A 12 20.40 0.94 9.49
N ALA A 13 21.21 -0.12 9.51
CA ALA A 13 20.70 -1.48 9.30
C ALA A 13 19.68 -1.93 10.35
N GLU A 14 19.85 -1.54 11.61
CA GLU A 14 18.91 -1.87 12.68
C GLU A 14 17.60 -1.09 12.53
N GLU A 15 17.67 0.16 12.12
CA GLU A 15 16.49 0.98 11.79
C GLU A 15 15.75 0.44 10.57
N GLN A 16 16.45 0.03 9.52
CA GLN A 16 15.83 -0.59 8.35
C GLN A 16 15.12 -1.91 8.74
N LYS A 17 15.67 -2.67 9.69
CA LYS A 17 15.02 -3.86 10.26
C LYS A 17 13.78 -3.49 11.08
N LYS A 18 13.78 -2.38 11.81
CA LYS A 18 12.58 -1.85 12.48
C LYS A 18 11.52 -1.44 11.45
N VAL A 19 11.89 -0.72 10.41
CA VAL A 19 11.00 -0.33 9.29
C VAL A 19 10.31 -1.56 8.71
N ARG A 20 11.08 -2.60 8.35
CA ARG A 20 10.56 -3.88 7.86
C ARG A 20 9.45 -4.46 8.75
N ASN A 21 9.74 -4.54 10.05
CA ASN A 21 8.87 -5.21 11.03
C ASN A 21 7.72 -4.33 11.52
N THR A 22 7.71 -3.04 11.19
CA THR A 22 6.69 -2.10 11.63
C THR A 22 5.42 -2.31 10.83
N ARG A 23 4.29 -2.39 11.53
CA ARG A 23 2.96 -2.52 10.91
C ARG A 23 2.34 -1.15 10.72
N ILE A 24 1.91 -0.87 9.50
CA ILE A 24 1.21 0.36 9.15
C ILE A 24 -0.24 0.02 8.80
N LEU A 25 -1.18 0.77 9.36
CA LEU A 25 -2.58 0.78 8.96
C LEU A 25 -2.89 2.11 8.29
N LEU A 26 -3.43 2.08 7.07
CA LEU A 26 -3.86 3.25 6.33
C LEU A 26 -5.37 3.20 6.14
N GLY A 27 -6.06 4.24 6.59
CA GLY A 27 -7.49 4.44 6.34
C GLY A 27 -7.71 5.27 5.07
N GLY A 28 -8.48 4.72 4.13
CA GLY A 28 -8.74 5.30 2.81
C GLY A 28 -7.68 4.91 1.78
N ALA A 29 -8.08 4.24 0.71
CA ALA A 29 -7.18 3.75 -0.32
C ALA A 29 -6.85 4.79 -1.40
N GLY A 30 -7.57 5.92 -1.45
CA GLY A 30 -7.26 7.04 -2.35
C GLY A 30 -5.85 7.61 -2.18
N ILE A 31 -5.66 8.46 -1.17
CA ILE A 31 -4.33 9.00 -0.81
C ILE A 31 -3.47 7.92 -0.12
N GLY A 32 -4.11 7.01 0.62
CA GLY A 32 -3.41 5.94 1.32
C GLY A 32 -2.63 5.02 0.40
N SER A 33 -3.08 4.78 -0.84
CA SER A 33 -2.31 3.96 -1.81
C SER A 33 -0.97 4.60 -2.20
N ILE A 34 -0.92 5.92 -2.37
CA ILE A 34 0.32 6.66 -2.68
C ILE A 34 1.30 6.57 -1.50
N ILE A 35 0.78 6.76 -0.28
CA ILE A 35 1.59 6.63 0.93
C ILE A 35 2.09 5.19 1.10
N ALA A 36 1.24 4.19 0.84
CA ALA A 36 1.61 2.78 0.90
C ALA A 36 2.74 2.46 -0.10
N GLU A 37 2.66 2.98 -1.32
CA GLU A 37 3.70 2.77 -2.34
C GLU A 37 5.06 3.34 -1.91
N CYS A 38 5.06 4.59 -1.40
CA CYS A 38 6.26 5.20 -0.84
C CYS A 38 6.84 4.38 0.32
N ALA A 39 5.97 3.88 1.21
CA ALA A 39 6.37 3.05 2.34
C ALA A 39 6.96 1.69 1.90
N LEU A 40 6.34 1.01 0.92
CA LEU A 40 6.88 -0.23 0.35
C LEU A 40 8.28 -0.01 -0.26
N ARG A 41 8.43 1.05 -1.06
CA ARG A 41 9.73 1.43 -1.67
C ARG A 41 10.78 1.76 -0.61
N PHE A 42 10.38 2.31 0.53
CA PHE A 42 11.27 2.57 1.66
C PHE A 42 11.62 1.30 2.46
N GLY A 43 10.85 0.23 2.32
CA GLY A 43 11.12 -1.09 2.90
C GLY A 43 10.20 -1.52 4.03
N PHE A 44 9.02 -0.92 4.15
CA PHE A 44 7.95 -1.48 4.98
C PHE A 44 7.37 -2.73 4.29
N GLU A 45 7.21 -3.83 5.03
CA GLU A 45 6.69 -5.09 4.48
C GLU A 45 5.29 -5.43 5.04
N ASN A 46 4.82 -4.68 6.04
CA ASN A 46 3.57 -4.96 6.74
C ASN A 46 2.61 -3.77 6.66
N ILE A 47 1.97 -3.57 5.50
CA ILE A 47 1.00 -2.49 5.29
C ILE A 47 -0.40 -3.08 5.12
N THR A 48 -1.35 -2.54 5.86
CA THR A 48 -2.77 -2.81 5.71
C THR A 48 -3.46 -1.53 5.30
N ILE A 49 -4.17 -1.57 4.18
CA ILE A 49 -5.06 -0.47 3.78
C ILE A 49 -6.49 -0.93 4.06
N VAL A 50 -7.28 -0.05 4.66
CA VAL A 50 -8.70 -0.23 4.90
C VAL A 50 -9.43 0.92 4.25
N ASP A 51 -10.27 0.62 3.27
CA ASP A 51 -11.21 1.57 2.69
C ASP A 51 -12.63 1.05 2.86
N GLY A 52 -13.53 1.95 3.27
CA GLY A 52 -14.96 1.69 3.43
C GLY A 52 -15.78 2.16 2.22
N ASP A 53 -15.16 2.88 1.29
CA ASP A 53 -15.82 3.40 0.11
C ASP A 53 -15.85 2.36 -1.02
N LYS A 54 -16.92 2.38 -1.81
CA LYS A 54 -16.97 1.64 -3.08
C LYS A 54 -16.15 2.39 -4.10
N VAL A 55 -15.28 1.69 -4.83
CA VAL A 55 -14.57 2.27 -5.97
C VAL A 55 -15.55 2.53 -7.10
N GLU A 56 -15.68 3.79 -7.48
CA GLU A 56 -16.44 4.24 -8.64
C GLU A 56 -15.50 4.60 -9.79
N LEU A 57 -16.02 4.62 -11.01
CA LEU A 57 -15.25 5.03 -12.20
C LEU A 57 -14.65 6.43 -12.03
N SER A 58 -15.35 7.32 -11.32
CA SER A 58 -14.88 8.66 -11.00
C SER A 58 -13.63 8.67 -10.11
N ASN A 59 -13.34 7.60 -9.37
CA ASN A 59 -12.15 7.47 -8.53
C ASN A 59 -10.87 7.20 -9.32
N LEU A 60 -10.97 6.60 -10.52
CA LEU A 60 -9.81 6.23 -11.35
C LEU A 60 -8.93 7.42 -11.71
N ASN A 61 -9.50 8.63 -11.78
CA ASN A 61 -8.75 9.83 -12.16
C ASN A 61 -7.85 10.38 -11.02
N ARG A 62 -8.07 9.96 -9.77
CA ARG A 62 -7.45 10.58 -8.58
C ARG A 62 -6.90 9.57 -7.56
N GLN A 63 -7.08 8.28 -7.81
CA GLN A 63 -6.70 7.18 -6.92
C GLN A 63 -5.99 6.11 -7.73
N ASN A 64 -5.09 5.37 -7.10
CA ASN A 64 -4.23 4.40 -7.77
C ASN A 64 -4.99 3.07 -8.05
N TYR A 65 -6.12 3.19 -8.75
CA TYR A 65 -6.97 2.07 -9.15
C TYR A 65 -6.85 1.83 -10.65
N THR A 66 -7.02 0.58 -11.04
CA THR A 66 -7.12 0.16 -12.43
C THR A 66 -8.56 -0.28 -12.75
N GLU A 67 -8.91 -0.36 -14.03
CA GLU A 67 -10.20 -0.93 -14.44
C GLU A 67 -10.40 -2.37 -13.92
N GLY A 68 -9.30 -3.11 -13.73
CA GLY A 68 -9.32 -4.45 -13.13
C GLY A 68 -9.78 -4.47 -11.66
N ASP A 69 -9.52 -3.39 -10.91
CA ASP A 69 -9.94 -3.26 -9.51
C ASP A 69 -11.45 -3.04 -9.39
N ILE A 70 -12.07 -2.37 -10.38
CA ILE A 70 -13.52 -2.20 -10.46
C ILE A 70 -14.22 -3.56 -10.67
N SER A 71 -13.71 -4.39 -11.59
CA SER A 71 -14.28 -5.73 -11.84
C SER A 71 -14.19 -6.66 -10.63
N ARG A 72 -13.09 -6.59 -9.87
CA ARG A 72 -12.87 -7.46 -8.70
C ARG A 72 -13.89 -7.18 -7.58
N ILE A 73 -14.23 -5.92 -7.32
CA ILE A 73 -15.18 -5.53 -6.26
C ILE A 73 -16.61 -5.95 -6.63
N LEU A 74 -17.00 -5.75 -7.89
CA LEU A 74 -18.31 -6.15 -8.40
C LEU A 74 -18.53 -7.67 -8.27
N SER A 75 -17.46 -8.45 -8.46
CA SER A 75 -17.52 -9.92 -8.35
C SER A 75 -17.45 -10.46 -6.91
N ALA A 76 -16.82 -9.75 -5.98
CA ALA A 76 -16.51 -10.28 -4.64
C ALA A 76 -17.52 -9.88 -3.55
N GLY A 77 -18.33 -8.85 -3.74
CA GLY A 77 -19.34 -8.41 -2.76
C GLY A 77 -18.77 -7.92 -1.42
N THR A 78 -17.44 -7.80 -1.29
CA THR A 78 -16.78 -7.38 -0.05
C THR A 78 -16.74 -5.85 0.04
N PRO A 79 -17.38 -5.25 1.06
CA PRO A 79 -17.38 -3.79 1.23
C PRO A 79 -16.05 -3.24 1.77
N HIS A 80 -15.05 -4.09 2.00
CA HIS A 80 -13.79 -3.72 2.65
C HIS A 80 -12.65 -4.13 1.73
N GLN A 81 -11.96 -3.14 1.18
CA GLN A 81 -10.78 -3.40 0.37
C GLN A 81 -9.60 -3.69 1.28
N PHE A 82 -9.14 -4.94 1.26
CA PHE A 82 -7.86 -5.34 1.85
C PHE A 82 -6.84 -5.52 0.72
N ALA A 83 -6.11 -4.46 0.40
CA ALA A 83 -4.94 -4.59 -0.43
C ALA A 83 -3.77 -5.01 0.48
N ARG A 84 -3.41 -6.30 0.46
CA ARG A 84 -2.10 -6.75 0.95
C ARG A 84 -1.10 -6.57 -0.18
N PHE A 85 -0.33 -5.50 -0.11
CA PHE A 85 0.83 -5.34 -0.97
C PHE A 85 1.97 -6.15 -0.36
N SER A 86 2.26 -7.30 -0.98
CA SER A 86 3.52 -8.01 -0.77
C SER A 86 4.33 -7.86 -2.06
N ASP A 87 5.45 -7.15 -1.99
CA ASP A 87 6.40 -7.09 -3.11
C ASP A 87 6.86 -8.51 -3.44
N THR A 88 6.53 -8.98 -4.65
CA THR A 88 7.37 -9.97 -5.37
C THR A 88 8.74 -9.39 -5.67
#